data_AF-A0A924ERP6-F1
#
_entry.id   AF-A0A924ERP6-F1
#
_cell.length_a   1.000
_cell.length_b   1.000
_cell.length_c   1.000
_cell.angle_alpha   90.00
_cell.angle_beta   90.00
_cell.angle_gamma   90.00
#
_symmetry.space_group_name_H-M   'P 1'
#
loop_
_entity.id
_entity.type
_entity.pdbx_description
1 polymer ?
#
loop_
_entity_poly.entity_id
_entity_poly.type
_entity_poly.pdbx_seq_one_letter_code
_entity_poly.pdbx_strand_id
1 'polypeptide(L)' 'DGAVYMAALRGQSLWRIPVDSTGKAGRPQRLMQGQYGRLRTVVSAPDGRLWLVASNTFRGTPSPGHDRILALRLPIQK' A
#
# COMPACT_ATOMS: atom_id res chain seq x y z
N ASP A 1 -9.89 -0.09 9.74
CA ASP A 1 -9.08 0.37 10.90
C ASP A 1 -9.01 1.90 11.02
N GLY A 2 -9.90 2.66 10.35
CA GLY A 2 -9.92 4.12 10.44
C GLY A 2 -8.70 4.79 9.82
N ALA A 3 -8.24 4.33 8.65
CA ALA A 3 -7.07 4.90 7.99
C ALA A 3 -7.28 5.08 6.49
N VAL A 4 -6.65 6.12 5.95
CA VAL A 4 -6.42 6.23 4.50
C VAL A 4 -5.18 5.41 4.17
N TYR A 5 -5.31 4.55 3.16
CA TYR A 5 -4.20 3.83 2.57
C TYR A 5 -3.85 4.46 1.22
N MET A 6 -2.56 4.73 1.00
CA MET A 6 -2.09 5.38 -0.22
C MET A 6 -0.89 4.61 -0.80
N ALA A 7 -1.06 4.04 -1.98
CA ALA A 7 0.00 3.40 -2.75
C ALA A 7 0.92 4.46 -3.35
N ALA A 8 2.24 4.33 -3.15
CA ALA A 8 3.22 5.28 -3.66
C ALA A 8 4.08 4.66 -4.77
N LEU A 9 4.05 5.30 -5.95
CA LEU A 9 4.85 4.91 -7.12
C LEU A 9 6.35 5.12 -6.86
N ARG A 10 6.85 6.36 -6.97
CA ARG A 10 8.27 6.68 -6.70
C ARG A 10 8.64 6.46 -5.23
N GLY A 11 7.67 6.61 -4.34
CA GLY A 11 7.86 6.34 -2.91
C GLY A 11 8.05 4.85 -2.58
N GLN A 12 7.74 3.94 -3.50
CA GLN A 12 7.89 2.48 -3.35
C GLN A 12 7.42 1.95 -2.00
N SER A 13 6.23 2.37 -1.56
CA SER A 13 5.72 2.07 -0.23
C SER A 13 4.20 2.18 -0.20
N LEU A 14 3.59 1.54 0.79
CA LEU A 14 2.22 1.79 1.18
C LEU A 14 2.24 2.75 2.36
N TRP A 15 1.54 3.87 2.25
CA TRP A 15 1.28 4.72 3.40
C TRP A 15 -0.01 4.32 4.09
N ARG A 16 0.01 4.29 5.41
CA ARG A 16 -1.16 4.24 6.29
C ARG A 16 -1.25 5.56 7.05
N ILE A 17 -2.36 6.28 6.89
CA ILE A 17 -2.62 7.54 7.57
C ILE A 17 -3.85 7.34 8.45
N PRO A 18 -3.70 7.18 9.78
CA PRO A 18 -4.85 7.11 10.69
C PRO A 18 -5.71 8.36 10.56
N VAL A 19 -7.03 8.22 10.65
CA VAL A 19 -8.00 9.31 10.65
C VAL A 19 -8.92 9.10 11.85
N ASP A 20 -9.02 10.11 12.71
CA ASP A 20 -9.91 10.06 13.87
C ASP A 20 -11.38 10.38 13.50
N SER A 21 -12.29 10.31 14.48
CA SER A 21 -13.71 10.57 14.27
C SER A 21 -14.04 12.00 13.87
N THR A 22 -13.11 12.95 14.03
CA THR A 22 -13.25 14.34 13.58
C THR A 22 -12.75 14.56 12.14
N GLY A 23 -12.20 13.50 11.52
CA GLY A 23 -11.57 13.58 10.21
C GLY A 23 -10.12 14.06 10.24
N LYS A 24 -9.51 14.24 11.42
CA LYS A 24 -8.13 14.71 11.53
C LYS A 24 -7.16 13.58 11.25
N ALA A 25 -6.17 13.85 10.40
CA ALA A 25 -5.11 12.91 10.09
C ALA A 25 -4.10 12.78 11.25
N GLY A 26 -3.80 11.55 11.63
CA GLY A 26 -2.70 11.18 12.52
C GLY A 26 -1.35 11.09 11.81
N ARG A 27 -0.32 10.63 12.52
CA ARG A 27 1.04 10.48 11.99
C ARG A 27 1.07 9.44 10.85
N PRO A 28 1.49 9.80 9.62
CA PRO A 28 1.63 8.84 8.54
C PRO A 28 2.66 7.75 8.85
N GLN A 29 2.31 6.51 8.53
CA GLN A 29 3.16 5.34 8.68
C GLN A 29 3.53 4.84 7.30
N ARG A 30 4.83 4.79 7.01
CA ARG A 30 5.36 4.18 5.79
C ARG A 30 5.57 2.69 6.03
N LEU A 31 4.95 1.87 5.19
CA LEU A 31 4.97 0.41 5.27
C LEU A 31 5.61 -0.18 4.02
N MET A 32 6.26 -1.35 4.16
CA MET A 32 6.79 -2.16 3.06
C MET A 32 7.69 -1.38 2.09
N GLN A 33 8.49 -0.44 2.60
CA GLN A 33 9.34 0.39 1.75
C GLN A 33 10.32 -0.46 0.94
N GLY A 34 10.28 -0.31 -0.39
CA GLY A 34 11.16 -1.00 -1.33
C GLY A 34 10.84 -2.47 -1.57
N GLN A 35 10.06 -3.14 -0.70
CA GLN A 35 9.85 -4.60 -0.75
C GLN A 35 9.20 -5.07 -2.06
N TYR A 36 8.24 -4.31 -2.59
CA TYR A 36 7.50 -4.65 -3.81
C TYR A 36 7.72 -3.64 -4.94
N GLY A 37 8.69 -2.73 -4.77
CA GLY A 37 8.92 -1.63 -5.70
C GLY A 37 7.74 -0.65 -5.74
N ARG A 38 7.36 -0.23 -6.95
CA ARG A 38 6.35 0.80 -7.19
C ARG A 38 4.95 0.26 -6.95
N LEU A 39 4.15 0.99 -6.20
CA LEU A 39 2.76 0.59 -5.90
C LEU A 39 1.79 1.61 -6.49
N ARG A 40 0.74 1.14 -7.19
CA ARG A 40 -0.16 2.00 -7.96
C ARG A 40 -1.58 2.08 -7.40
N THR A 41 -2.11 0.95 -6.93
CA THR A 41 -3.52 0.86 -6.53
C THR A 41 -3.60 0.13 -5.21
N VAL A 42 -4.41 0.65 -4.28
CA VAL A 42 -4.82 -0.03 -3.05
C VAL A 42 -6.33 0.05 -2.95
N VAL A 43 -6.99 -1.06 -2.65
CA VAL A 43 -8.44 -1.14 -2.43
C VAL A 43 -8.75 -2.03 -1.24
N SER A 44 -9.85 -1.74 -0.54
CA SER A 44 -10.38 -2.62 0.50
C SER A 44 -11.04 -3.84 -0.14
N ALA A 45 -10.76 -5.02 0.40
CA ALA A 45 -11.41 -6.27 0.02
C ALA A 45 -12.57 -6.60 0.97
N PRO A 46 -13.60 -7.36 0.53
CA PRO A 46 -14.74 -7.72 1.37
C PRO A 46 -14.38 -8.56 2.61
N ASP A 47 -13.25 -9.26 2.58
CA ASP A 47 -12.75 -10.12 3.66
C ASP A 47 -11.92 -9.36 4.72
N GLY A 48 -11.94 -8.03 4.69
CA GLY A 48 -11.19 -7.17 5.61
C GLY A 48 -9.69 -7.04 5.27
N ARG A 49 -9.25 -7.59 4.14
CA ARG A 49 -7.89 -7.37 3.60
C ARG A 49 -7.81 -6.07 2.79
N LEU A 50 -6.58 -5.70 2.42
CA LEU A 50 -6.33 -4.77 1.32
C LEU A 50 -5.78 -5.54 0.11
N TRP A 51 -6.24 -5.18 -1.08
CA TRP A 51 -5.57 -5.57 -2.32
C TRP A 51 -4.67 -4.45 -2.80
N LEU A 52 -3.44 -4.79 -3.16
CA LEU A 52 -2.40 -3.85 -3.56
C LEU A 52 -1.77 -4.28 -4.89
N VAL A 53 -1.65 -3.35 -5.84
CA VAL A 53 -1.13 -3.61 -7.19
C VAL A 53 0.25 -2.96 -7.37
N ALA A 54 1.24 -3.76 -7.76
CA ALA A 54 2.58 -3.28 -8.14
C ALA A 54 2.60 -2.72 -9.57
N SER A 55 3.56 -1.84 -9.88
CA SER A 55 3.70 -1.19 -11.20
C SER A 55 5.16 -0.94 -11.57
N ASN A 56 5.93 -2.03 -11.63
CA ASN A 56 7.35 -2.07 -11.91
C ASN A 56 7.68 -2.20 -13.40
N THR A 57 6.75 -2.72 -14.22
CA THR A 57 6.98 -3.04 -15.64
C THR A 57 7.07 -1.83 -16.58
N PHE A 58 6.75 -0.61 -16.12
CA PHE A 58 6.78 0.60 -16.96
C PHE A 58 7.88 1.61 -16.59
N ARG A 59 7.97 2.01 -15.31
CA ARG A 59 8.93 3.02 -14.81
C ARG A 59 9.68 2.52 -13.56
N GLY A 60 9.78 1.21 -13.41
CA GLY A 60 10.52 0.55 -12.35
C GLY A 60 11.57 -0.39 -12.91
N THR A 61 12.10 -1.22 -12.02
CA THR A 61 13.02 -2.31 -12.37
C THR A 61 12.22 -3.61 -12.25
N PRO A 62 11.70 -4.17 -13.36
CA PRO A 62 10.93 -5.39 -13.31
C PRO A 62 11.82 -6.59 -12.91
N SER A 63 11.22 -7.54 -12.21
CA SER A 63 11.81 -8.84 -11.88
C SER A 63 10.87 -9.94 -12.39
N PRO A 64 11.34 -11.19 -12.56
CA PRO A 64 10.46 -12.30 -12.93
C PRO A 64 9.20 -12.37 -12.05
N GLY A 65 8.04 -12.44 -12.70
CA GLY A 65 6.73 -12.43 -12.04
C GLY A 65 6.24 -11.07 -11.53
N HIS A 66 6.77 -9.96 -12.04
CA HIS A 66 6.13 -8.64 -11.92
C HIS A 66 5.25 -8.34 -13.14
N ASP A 67 4.13 -7.62 -13.00
CA ASP A 67 3.57 -7.07 -11.77
C ASP A 67 2.74 -8.07 -10.96
N ARG A 68 2.42 -7.75 -9.69
CA ARG A 68 1.69 -8.63 -8.75
C ARG A 68 0.52 -7.90 -8.09
N ILE A 69 -0.51 -8.67 -7.75
CA ILE A 69 -1.57 -8.29 -6.82
C ILE A 69 -1.27 -8.97 -5.47
N LEU A 70 -1.21 -8.19 -4.40
CA LEU A 70 -0.95 -8.65 -3.03
C LEU A 70 -2.23 -8.54 -2.21
N ALA A 71 -2.52 -9.55 -1.38
CA ALA A 71 -3.59 -9.51 -0.40
C ALA A 71 -3.00 -9.34 1.01
N LEU A 72 -3.22 -8.18 1.62
CA LEU A 72 -2.64 -7.80 2.90
C LEU A 72 -3.67 -7.97 4.03
N ARG A 73 -3.34 -8.78 5.03
CA ARG A 73 -4.14 -8.87 6.26
C ARG A 73 -3.78 -7.70 7.19
N LEU A 74 -4.81 -7.08 7.78
CA LEU A 74 -4.63 -6.03 8.78
C LEU A 74 -4.55 -6.62 10.21
N PRO A 75 -3.77 -6.02 11.14
CA PRO A 75 -2.87 -4.89 10.90
C PRO A 75 -1.61 -5.31 10.13
N ILE A 76 -1.14 -4.45 9.24
CA ILE A 76 0.11 -4.68 8.50
C ILE A 76 1.28 -4.42 9.45
N GLN A 77 2.12 -5.43 9.65
CA GLN A 77 3.37 -5.28 10.41
C GLN A 77 4.36 -4.43 9.60
N LYS A 78 5.17 -3.64 10.31
CA LYS A 78 6.12 -2.69 9.71
C LYS A 78 7.20 -3.37 8.87
#